data_AF-A0A552KYE9-F1
#
_entry.id   AF-A0A552KYE9-F1
#
_cell.length_a   1.000
_cell.length_b   1.000
_cell.length_c   1.000
_cell.angle_alpha   90.00
_cell.angle_beta   90.00
_cell.angle_gamma   90.00
#
_symmetry.space_group_name_H-M   'P 1'
#
loop_
_entity.id
_entity.type
_entity.pdbx_description
1 polymer ?
#
loop_
_entity_poly.entity_id
_entity_poly.type
_entity_poly.pdbx_seq_one_letter_code
_entity_poly.pdbx_strand_id
1 'polypeptide(L)'
;MATLQDIINDNKTLNRSKLKTDKGLVIEIQTKLANLGFYPGGGWIDGDLGESSSFSWTGLIDFCKKIGSLPIPSDTLAINQEIAQKLLTIKQVESVLQTATQNSILTRLQQIQTRSPIINKNTPPSAFVSRSIEQSPFKPFIVNYPNFLTQKPDGTSLISYGDSFTLSDGRTVNFNDYPNQGKQPNIDSTGLSFLPSNISHACLCIGSFKDSSSTIKARWLGKDALTPVALWWSTTKFIGVLNTVCQINQNSINTDIDDCVIESPENRFNDLVRDMVSYQGLSSNRIGALFKSFSKREVLSKWIETQTGSSNLNFTGSYREDPLISPARIKDTTTGNIVLSSGSVGAATSTNSLSAYDLVRLISMLGWHLHLPNNAKLPSAQWKSLESIVRAMGHDTARYVDVAFETLGVMNIISEPVIISKVGWGNVSATSGSMTYTVFVKFVDRRFTPAKLRTFALSLRCPSPVSADFDGRDTNLAAAVTEIVRRILTEELA
;
A
#
# COMPACT_ATOMS: atom_id res chain seq x y z
N MET A 1 3.10 35.09 -2.94
CA MET A 1 3.38 34.09 -1.89
C MET A 1 4.88 33.88 -1.90
N ALA A 2 5.53 33.98 -0.74
CA ALA A 2 6.96 33.71 -0.63
C ALA A 2 7.19 32.20 -0.60
N THR A 3 8.34 31.76 -1.12
CA THR A 3 8.84 30.39 -1.04
C THR A 3 9.99 30.30 -0.06
N LEU A 4 10.36 29.09 0.35
CA LEU A 4 11.59 28.86 1.14
C LEU A 4 12.82 29.43 0.40
N GLN A 5 12.84 29.37 -0.93
CA GLN A 5 13.92 29.95 -1.73
C GLN A 5 13.97 31.48 -1.65
N ASP A 6 12.81 32.15 -1.58
CA ASP A 6 12.75 33.60 -1.40
C ASP A 6 13.26 34.01 -0.01
N ILE A 7 13.00 33.19 1.02
CA ILE A 7 13.56 33.42 2.36
C ILE A 7 15.09 33.39 2.33
N ILE A 8 15.67 32.48 1.54
CA ILE A 8 17.11 32.33 1.38
C ILE A 8 17.71 33.48 0.57
N ASN A 9 17.14 33.76 -0.61
CA ASN A 9 17.68 34.75 -1.54
C ASN A 9 17.65 36.16 -0.96
N ASP A 10 16.58 36.49 -0.23
CA ASP A 10 16.38 37.83 0.34
C ASP A 10 16.89 37.95 1.79
N ASN A 11 17.49 36.88 2.34
CA ASN A 11 17.90 36.77 3.75
C ASN A 11 16.78 37.24 4.72
N LYS A 12 15.53 36.82 4.45
CA LYS A 12 14.36 37.23 5.22
C LYS A 12 14.31 36.49 6.55
N THR A 13 13.85 37.19 7.58
CA THR A 13 13.42 36.57 8.83
C THR A 13 11.94 36.90 9.06
N LEU A 14 11.13 35.87 9.24
CA LEU A 14 9.72 36.01 9.55
C LEU A 14 9.47 35.65 11.01
N ASN A 15 8.72 36.50 11.69
CA ASN A 15 8.11 36.16 12.96
C ASN A 15 6.88 35.26 12.73
N ARG A 16 6.32 34.68 13.78
CA ARG A 16 5.25 33.70 13.65
C ARG A 16 3.96 34.28 13.07
N SER A 17 3.62 35.51 13.45
CA SER A 17 2.42 36.19 12.92
C SER A 17 2.52 36.38 11.41
N LYS A 18 3.68 36.84 10.90
CA LYS A 18 3.92 36.99 9.46
C LYS A 18 3.89 35.64 8.74
N LEU A 19 4.56 34.62 9.29
CA LEU A 19 4.55 33.28 8.68
C LEU A 19 3.12 32.72 8.58
N LYS A 20 2.30 32.88 9.63
CA LYS A 20 0.91 32.41 9.67
C LYS A 20 0.03 33.03 8.57
N THR A 21 0.38 34.22 8.07
CA THR A 21 -0.37 34.87 6.98
C THR A 21 -0.01 34.36 5.59
N ASP A 22 1.16 33.72 5.40
CA ASP A 22 1.59 33.18 4.10
C ASP A 22 1.29 31.68 3.99
N LYS A 23 0.05 31.35 3.62
CA LYS A 23 -0.40 29.96 3.48
C LYS A 23 0.46 29.14 2.51
N GLY A 24 0.94 29.75 1.43
CA GLY A 24 1.76 29.06 0.44
C GLY A 24 3.10 28.61 1.03
N LEU A 25 3.76 29.50 1.77
CA LEU A 25 5.00 29.18 2.48
C LEU A 25 4.77 28.12 3.57
N VAL A 26 3.65 28.18 4.30
CA VAL A 26 3.32 27.18 5.32
C VAL A 26 3.09 25.81 4.70
N ILE A 27 2.39 25.71 3.56
CA ILE A 27 2.23 24.45 2.82
C ILE A 27 3.59 23.86 2.43
N GLU A 28 4.50 24.69 1.93
CA GLU A 28 5.85 24.26 1.58
C GLU A 28 6.59 23.70 2.82
N ILE A 29 6.56 24.43 3.95
CA ILE A 29 7.16 23.99 5.22
C ILE A 29 6.54 22.67 5.70
N GLN A 30 5.21 22.58 5.77
CA GLN A 30 4.49 21.36 6.18
C GLN A 30 4.89 20.16 5.31
N THR A 31 5.01 20.37 3.99
CA THR A 31 5.45 19.34 3.05
C THR A 31 6.88 18.89 3.34
N LYS A 32 7.81 19.82 3.57
CA LYS A 32 9.20 19.47 3.90
C LYS A 32 9.29 18.75 5.25
N LEU A 33 8.57 19.21 6.26
CA LEU A 33 8.52 18.56 7.57
C LEU A 33 7.89 17.17 7.49
N ALA A 34 6.84 16.97 6.69
CA ALA A 34 6.21 15.66 6.50
C ALA A 34 7.20 14.68 5.89
N ASN A 35 7.93 15.12 4.86
CA ASN A 35 8.92 14.28 4.18
C ASN A 35 10.10 13.87 5.08
N LEU A 36 10.38 14.69 6.09
CA LEU A 36 11.43 14.46 7.09
C LEU A 36 10.91 13.78 8.37
N GLY A 37 9.62 13.47 8.44
CA GLY A 37 9.02 12.78 9.57
C GLY A 37 8.82 13.66 10.79
N PHE A 38 8.56 14.95 10.61
CA PHE A 38 8.19 15.89 11.67
C PHE A 38 6.73 16.39 11.56
N TYR A 39 5.99 15.98 10.52
CA TYR A 39 4.61 16.38 10.30
C TYR A 39 3.77 15.21 9.75
N PRO A 40 2.44 15.13 10.01
CA PRO A 40 1.62 13.99 9.59
C PRO A 40 1.33 13.85 8.09
N GLY A 41 1.57 14.87 7.25
CA GLY A 41 1.36 14.76 5.80
C GLY A 41 -0.12 14.55 5.38
N GLY A 42 -0.34 14.22 4.10
CA GLY A 42 -1.68 14.05 3.52
C GLY A 42 -2.58 15.29 3.71
N GLY A 43 -3.83 15.08 4.11
CA GLY A 43 -4.83 16.13 4.30
C GLY A 43 -4.55 17.13 5.42
N TRP A 44 -3.47 16.93 6.18
CA TRP A 44 -2.96 17.91 7.13
C TRP A 44 -2.15 19.02 6.44
N ILE A 45 -1.70 18.84 5.20
CA ILE A 45 -1.02 19.90 4.46
C ILE A 45 -2.07 20.90 3.97
N ASP A 46 -2.36 21.90 4.80
CA ASP A 46 -3.48 22.84 4.67
C ASP A 46 -3.07 24.32 4.67
N GLY A 47 -1.78 24.61 4.93
CA GLY A 47 -1.26 25.97 5.06
C GLY A 47 -1.63 26.66 6.36
N ASP A 48 -2.20 25.95 7.35
CA ASP A 48 -2.43 26.48 8.69
C ASP A 48 -1.23 26.18 9.61
N LEU A 49 -0.55 27.26 10.01
CA LEU A 49 0.52 27.17 11.00
C LEU A 49 -0.03 26.84 12.40
N GLY A 50 -1.31 27.14 12.67
CA GLY A 50 -2.00 26.81 13.90
C GLY A 50 -1.49 27.53 15.15
N GLU A 51 -1.89 27.00 16.31
CA GLU A 51 -1.44 27.42 17.64
C GLU A 51 -0.12 26.74 18.04
N SER A 52 0.42 27.07 19.22
CA SER A 52 1.75 26.61 19.66
C SER A 52 1.80 25.10 19.91
N SER A 53 0.65 24.46 20.09
CA SER A 53 0.47 23.02 20.26
C SER A 53 0.11 22.28 18.96
N SER A 54 -0.01 23.01 17.85
CA SER A 54 -0.33 22.45 16.53
C SER A 54 0.84 21.64 15.98
N PHE A 55 0.53 20.66 15.12
CA PHE A 55 1.57 19.84 14.48
C PHE A 55 2.55 20.67 13.65
N SER A 56 2.10 21.76 13.02
CA SER A 56 2.94 22.58 12.14
C SER A 56 4.03 23.26 12.96
N TRP A 57 3.64 23.85 14.09
CA TRP A 57 4.55 24.55 14.98
C TRP A 57 5.46 23.60 15.76
N THR A 58 4.93 22.55 16.36
CA THR A 58 5.73 21.59 17.12
C THR A 58 6.69 20.82 16.21
N GLY A 59 6.26 20.47 14.99
CA GLY A 59 7.10 19.81 14.00
C GLY A 59 8.29 20.67 13.57
N LEU A 60 8.08 21.97 13.35
CA LEU A 60 9.17 22.89 13.02
C LEU A 60 10.18 23.04 14.16
N ILE A 61 9.68 23.13 15.40
CA ILE A 61 10.52 23.15 16.61
C ILE A 61 11.34 21.86 16.73
N ASP A 62 10.70 20.70 16.60
CA ASP A 62 11.34 19.40 16.76
C ASP A 62 12.38 19.14 15.67
N PHE A 63 12.11 19.58 14.44
CA PHE A 63 13.09 19.60 13.35
C PHE A 63 14.32 20.41 13.74
N CYS A 64 14.16 21.67 14.15
CA CYS A 64 15.28 22.53 14.53
C CYS A 64 16.08 21.95 15.70
N LYS A 65 15.40 21.41 16.72
CA LYS A 65 16.03 20.73 17.86
C LYS A 65 16.84 19.51 17.43
N LYS A 66 16.34 18.67 16.51
CA LYS A 66 17.05 17.46 16.07
C LYS A 66 18.21 17.75 15.12
N ILE A 67 18.17 18.85 14.37
CA ILE A 67 19.33 19.31 13.61
C ILE A 67 20.40 19.93 14.53
N GLY A 68 20.00 20.48 15.68
CA GLY A 68 20.89 20.94 16.76
C GLY A 68 21.70 22.21 16.48
N SER A 69 21.88 22.57 15.21
CA SER A 69 22.61 23.77 14.73
C SER A 69 21.69 24.91 14.29
N LEU A 70 20.38 24.78 14.48
CA LEU A 70 19.39 25.78 14.07
C LEU A 70 18.83 26.54 15.27
N PRO A 71 18.49 27.83 15.11
CA PRO A 71 17.73 28.55 16.11
C PRO A 71 16.36 27.89 16.32
N ILE A 72 15.88 27.86 17.56
CA ILE A 72 14.59 27.28 17.89
C ILE A 72 13.47 28.29 17.57
N PRO A 73 12.47 27.91 16.75
CA PRO A 73 11.34 28.78 16.44
C PRO A 73 10.63 29.32 17.69
N SER A 74 10.32 30.61 17.66
CA SER A 74 9.61 31.38 18.67
C SER A 74 8.63 32.36 18.02
N ASP A 75 7.84 33.08 18.81
CA ASP A 75 6.92 34.07 18.24
C ASP A 75 7.64 35.20 17.50
N THR A 76 8.89 35.52 17.85
CA THR A 76 9.70 36.58 17.23
C THR A 76 10.58 36.09 16.08
N LEU A 77 10.95 34.79 16.06
CA LEU A 77 11.70 34.15 14.98
C LEU A 77 11.05 32.82 14.64
N ALA A 78 10.23 32.77 13.60
CA ALA A 78 9.59 31.54 13.15
C ALA A 78 10.43 30.83 12.08
N ILE A 79 10.93 31.59 11.09
CA ILE A 79 11.79 31.08 10.03
C ILE A 79 12.79 32.14 9.59
N ASN A 80 14.01 31.72 9.28
CA ASN A 80 15.09 32.53 8.72
C ASN A 80 15.77 31.76 7.57
N GLN A 81 16.81 32.36 6.98
CA GLN A 81 17.61 31.76 5.91
C GLN A 81 18.14 30.37 6.27
N GLU A 82 18.69 30.16 7.47
CA GLU A 82 19.29 28.89 7.88
C GLU A 82 18.27 27.75 7.96
N ILE A 83 17.12 28.01 8.61
CA ILE A 83 16.02 27.03 8.73
C ILE A 83 15.51 26.68 7.33
N ALA A 84 15.27 27.68 6.48
CA ALA A 84 14.78 27.46 5.11
C ALA A 84 15.76 26.63 4.28
N GLN A 85 17.06 26.94 4.35
CA GLN A 85 18.10 26.19 3.66
C GLN A 85 18.12 24.71 4.10
N LYS A 86 18.02 24.44 5.39
CA LYS A 86 18.00 23.07 5.92
C LYS A 86 16.73 22.31 5.53
N LEU A 87 15.55 22.94 5.55
CA LEU A 87 14.30 22.34 5.07
C LEU A 87 14.37 21.93 3.60
N LEU A 88 15.08 22.70 2.76
CA LEU A 88 15.23 22.40 1.33
C LEU A 88 16.29 21.34 1.03
N THR A 89 17.38 21.30 1.79
CA THR A 89 18.57 20.50 1.44
C THR A 89 18.65 19.16 2.16
N ILE A 90 18.06 19.04 3.35
CA ILE A 90 18.09 17.80 4.10
C ILE A 90 17.17 16.79 3.42
N LYS A 91 17.73 15.63 3.07
CA LYS A 91 16.95 14.51 2.51
C LYS A 91 16.40 13.59 3.59
N GLN A 92 17.07 13.47 4.72
CA GLN A 92 16.63 12.64 5.84
C GLN A 92 17.26 13.15 7.14
N VAL A 93 16.54 13.05 8.25
CA VAL A 93 17.10 13.17 9.60
C VAL A 93 17.20 11.77 10.19
N GLU A 94 18.41 11.19 10.18
CA GLU A 94 18.63 9.76 10.43
C GLU A 94 18.08 9.29 11.79
N SER A 95 18.16 10.14 12.81
CA SER A 95 17.62 9.85 14.15
C SER A 95 16.12 9.59 14.16
N VAL A 96 15.34 10.13 13.21
CA VAL A 96 13.89 9.88 13.11
C VAL A 96 13.63 8.40 12.87
N LEU A 97 14.38 7.78 11.96
CA LEU A 97 14.28 6.33 11.71
C LEU A 97 14.89 5.50 12.85
N GLN A 98 16.09 5.87 13.32
CA GLN A 98 16.80 5.11 14.35
C GLN A 98 16.09 5.08 15.71
N THR A 99 15.37 6.15 16.06
CA THR A 99 14.64 6.25 17.33
C THR A 99 13.17 5.83 17.22
N ALA A 100 12.70 5.51 16.01
CA ALA A 100 11.36 4.99 15.81
C ALA A 100 11.26 3.59 16.44
N THR A 101 10.62 3.52 17.60
CA THR A 101 10.21 2.27 18.24
C THR A 101 8.73 2.01 17.93
N GLN A 102 8.31 0.75 17.99
CA GLN A 102 6.90 0.36 17.85
C GLN A 102 5.96 1.20 18.73
N ASN A 103 6.35 1.48 19.99
CA ASN A 103 5.57 2.32 20.90
C ASN A 103 5.50 3.77 20.42
N SER A 104 6.63 4.37 20.04
CA SER A 104 6.65 5.76 19.56
C SER A 104 5.85 5.94 18.26
N ILE A 105 5.90 4.94 17.35
CA ILE A 105 5.10 4.90 16.12
C ILE A 105 3.62 4.89 16.49
N LEU A 106 3.20 3.95 17.34
CA LEU A 106 1.80 3.83 17.74
C LEU A 106 1.29 5.10 18.42
N THR A 107 2.03 5.65 19.39
CA THR A 107 1.66 6.89 20.08
C THR A 107 1.49 8.06 19.11
N ARG A 108 2.42 8.21 18.16
CA ARG A 108 2.32 9.27 17.16
C ARG A 108 1.10 9.09 16.26
N LEU A 109 0.84 7.89 15.77
CA LEU A 109 -0.31 7.62 14.90
C LEU A 109 -1.64 7.77 15.67
N GLN A 110 -1.69 7.43 16.96
CA GLN A 110 -2.83 7.71 17.82
C GLN A 110 -3.09 9.22 18.00
N GLN A 111 -2.03 10.03 18.15
CA GLN A 111 -2.17 11.49 18.21
C GLN A 111 -2.72 12.07 16.90
N ILE A 112 -2.27 11.53 15.76
CA ILE A 112 -2.80 11.92 14.45
C ILE A 112 -4.28 11.53 14.34
N GLN A 113 -4.62 10.29 14.72
CA GLN A 113 -5.99 9.78 14.67
C GLN A 113 -6.96 10.61 15.53
N THR A 114 -6.55 10.96 16.75
CA THR A 114 -7.39 11.72 17.69
C THR A 114 -7.60 13.17 17.27
N ARG A 115 -6.62 13.77 16.57
CA ARG A 115 -6.72 15.15 16.08
C ARG A 115 -7.27 15.27 14.67
N SER A 116 -7.37 14.16 13.93
CA SER A 116 -7.90 14.18 12.56
C SER A 116 -9.41 14.42 12.59
N PRO A 117 -9.94 15.26 11.68
CA PRO A 117 -11.39 15.49 11.62
C PRO A 117 -12.10 14.15 11.35
N ILE A 118 -13.21 13.92 12.06
CA ILE A 118 -14.08 12.77 11.78
C ILE A 118 -14.78 13.06 10.46
N ILE A 119 -14.28 12.46 9.37
CA ILE A 119 -14.78 12.71 8.01
C ILE A 119 -16.20 12.15 7.80
N ASN A 120 -16.62 11.15 8.60
CA ASN A 120 -17.99 10.64 8.57
C ASN A 120 -18.38 10.05 9.93
N LYS A 121 -19.47 10.55 10.52
CA LYS A 121 -19.98 10.11 11.84
C LYS A 121 -20.50 8.66 11.86
N ASN A 122 -20.81 8.08 10.69
CA ASN A 122 -21.32 6.72 10.53
C ASN A 122 -20.23 5.70 10.16
N THR A 123 -18.98 6.15 10.04
CA THR A 123 -17.81 5.27 9.91
C THR A 123 -16.88 5.52 11.09
N PRO A 124 -16.15 4.50 11.56
CA PRO A 124 -15.10 4.71 12.55
C PRO A 124 -14.18 5.86 12.13
N PRO A 125 -13.71 6.71 13.06
CA PRO A 125 -12.67 7.68 12.77
C PRO A 125 -11.50 6.97 12.10
N SER A 126 -11.28 7.23 10.81
CA SER A 126 -10.29 6.52 10.00
C SER A 126 -9.34 7.54 9.39
N ALA A 127 -8.39 8.04 10.17
CA ALA A 127 -7.50 9.12 9.76
C ALA A 127 -6.59 8.76 8.59
N PHE A 128 -6.34 7.47 8.38
CA PHE A 128 -5.35 6.99 7.41
C PHE A 128 -6.00 6.50 6.12
N VAL A 129 -7.09 5.73 6.21
CA VAL A 129 -7.86 5.33 5.01
C VAL A 129 -8.52 6.52 4.32
N SER A 130 -8.91 7.54 5.08
CA SER A 130 -9.56 8.73 4.55
C SER A 130 -8.62 9.70 3.84
N ARG A 131 -7.29 9.51 3.93
CA ARG A 131 -6.34 10.33 3.15
C ARG A 131 -6.61 10.25 1.66
N SER A 132 -7.09 9.10 1.20
CA SER A 132 -7.33 8.79 -0.20
C SER A 132 -6.08 8.92 -1.07
N ILE A 133 -6.18 8.54 -2.34
CA ILE A 133 -5.08 8.72 -3.27
C ILE A 133 -4.84 10.20 -3.61
N GLU A 134 -5.85 11.06 -3.48
CA GLU A 134 -5.77 12.47 -3.86
C GLU A 134 -4.74 13.25 -3.03
N GLN A 135 -4.48 12.81 -1.81
CA GLN A 135 -3.50 13.44 -0.90
C GLN A 135 -2.17 12.67 -0.88
N SER A 136 -2.02 11.65 -1.72
CA SER A 136 -0.79 10.87 -1.78
C SER A 136 0.31 11.63 -2.53
N PRO A 137 1.50 11.79 -1.94
CA PRO A 137 2.66 12.32 -2.67
C PRO A 137 3.11 11.39 -3.81
N PHE A 138 2.63 10.13 -3.83
CA PHE A 138 2.99 9.17 -4.87
C PHE A 138 1.96 9.03 -5.99
N LYS A 139 0.82 9.73 -5.93
CA LYS A 139 -0.19 9.71 -6.99
C LYS A 139 0.41 10.01 -8.38
N PRO A 140 1.31 11.01 -8.57
CA PRO A 140 1.89 11.28 -9.89
C PRO A 140 2.71 10.12 -10.48
N PHE A 141 3.18 9.17 -9.65
CA PHE A 141 3.98 8.04 -10.10
C PHE A 141 3.14 6.87 -10.63
N ILE A 142 1.82 6.83 -10.39
CA ILE A 142 0.97 5.68 -10.76
C ILE A 142 1.07 5.35 -12.26
N VAL A 143 1.08 6.38 -13.11
CA VAL A 143 1.23 6.20 -14.57
C VAL A 143 2.54 5.47 -14.94
N ASN A 144 3.58 5.61 -14.12
CA ASN A 144 4.88 5.00 -14.32
C ASN A 144 5.06 3.67 -13.56
N TYR A 145 4.08 3.21 -12.77
CA TYR A 145 4.19 1.94 -12.04
C TYR A 145 4.56 0.76 -12.95
N PRO A 146 3.97 0.59 -14.14
CA PRO A 146 4.37 -0.49 -15.05
C PRO A 146 5.84 -0.43 -15.42
N ASN A 147 6.35 0.75 -15.78
CA ASN A 147 7.76 0.95 -16.10
C ASN A 147 8.66 0.68 -14.91
N PHE A 148 8.28 1.14 -13.71
CA PHE A 148 9.04 0.87 -12.50
C PHE A 148 9.06 -0.62 -12.17
N LEU A 149 8.01 -1.37 -12.47
CA LEU A 149 7.97 -2.82 -12.26
C LEU A 149 8.83 -3.62 -13.23
N THR A 150 9.27 -3.06 -14.36
CA THR A 150 10.23 -3.75 -15.25
C THR A 150 11.67 -3.72 -14.71
N GLN A 151 11.96 -2.78 -13.81
CA GLN A 151 13.30 -2.55 -13.27
C GLN A 151 13.83 -3.75 -12.47
N LYS A 152 15.06 -4.14 -12.77
CA LYS A 152 15.88 -5.10 -12.00
C LYS A 152 17.15 -4.42 -11.48
N PRO A 153 17.78 -4.93 -10.41
CA PRO A 153 19.11 -4.46 -10.03
C PRO A 153 20.13 -4.81 -11.11
N ASP A 154 21.08 -3.90 -11.34
CA ASP A 154 22.17 -4.04 -12.30
C ASP A 154 23.48 -4.50 -11.63
N GLY A 155 23.50 -4.60 -10.29
CA GLY A 155 24.67 -4.99 -9.51
C GLY A 155 25.71 -3.88 -9.34
N THR A 156 25.51 -2.69 -9.90
CA THR A 156 26.48 -1.58 -9.89
C THR A 156 25.90 -0.28 -9.36
N SER A 157 24.77 0.19 -9.90
CA SER A 157 24.06 1.39 -9.45
C SER A 157 22.85 1.05 -8.56
N LEU A 158 22.29 -0.15 -8.76
CA LEU A 158 21.14 -0.68 -8.06
C LEU A 158 21.39 -2.14 -7.66
N ILE A 159 21.31 -2.43 -6.35
CA ILE A 159 21.45 -3.76 -5.78
C ILE A 159 20.15 -4.22 -5.10
N SER A 160 20.05 -5.50 -4.74
CA SER A 160 19.00 -6.04 -3.86
C SER A 160 19.66 -6.83 -2.71
N TYR A 161 18.91 -7.67 -1.99
CA TYR A 161 19.46 -8.44 -0.87
C TYR A 161 20.34 -9.62 -1.31
N GLY A 162 20.25 -10.07 -2.57
CA GLY A 162 20.93 -11.27 -3.05
C GLY A 162 20.22 -12.58 -2.67
N ASP A 163 20.94 -13.71 -2.77
CA ASP A 163 20.45 -15.04 -2.38
C ASP A 163 20.41 -15.22 -0.86
N SER A 164 21.28 -14.53 -0.14
CA SER A 164 21.34 -14.51 1.32
C SER A 164 21.75 -13.12 1.81
N PHE A 165 21.31 -12.78 3.02
CA PHE A 165 21.56 -11.46 3.61
C PHE A 165 21.75 -11.58 5.12
N THR A 166 22.71 -10.84 5.68
CA THR A 166 22.93 -10.76 7.13
C THR A 166 22.13 -9.60 7.68
N LEU A 167 21.12 -9.90 8.50
CA LEU A 167 20.29 -8.92 9.18
C LEU A 167 21.12 -8.07 10.15
N SER A 168 20.56 -6.93 10.57
CA SER A 168 21.21 -6.02 11.52
C SER A 168 21.48 -6.64 12.90
N ASP A 169 20.80 -7.74 13.25
CA ASP A 169 21.04 -8.53 14.46
C ASP A 169 22.10 -9.64 14.30
N GLY A 170 22.75 -9.71 13.12
CA GLY A 170 23.80 -10.68 12.81
C GLY A 170 23.31 -12.02 12.27
N ARG A 171 22.00 -12.29 12.23
CA ARG A 171 21.46 -13.54 11.66
C ARG A 171 21.52 -13.50 10.13
N THR A 172 22.00 -14.58 9.51
CA THR A 172 21.93 -14.75 8.06
C THR A 172 20.63 -15.41 7.65
N VAL A 173 19.96 -14.82 6.67
CA VAL A 173 18.69 -15.31 6.11
C VAL A 173 18.85 -15.61 4.63
N ASN A 174 18.08 -16.57 4.14
CA ASN A 174 18.15 -17.02 2.75
C ASN A 174 16.84 -16.69 2.03
N PHE A 175 16.97 -16.30 0.76
CA PHE A 175 15.86 -16.17 -0.17
C PHE A 175 15.79 -17.43 -1.03
N ASN A 176 14.59 -18.00 -1.12
CA ASN A 176 14.35 -19.23 -1.87
C ASN A 176 13.65 -18.92 -3.19
N ASP A 177 13.69 -19.86 -4.14
CA ASP A 177 12.93 -19.73 -5.36
C ASP A 177 11.44 -19.48 -5.06
N TYR A 178 10.85 -18.55 -5.78
CA TYR A 178 9.43 -18.25 -5.62
C TYR A 178 8.61 -19.50 -6.01
N PRO A 179 7.62 -19.93 -5.20
CA PRO A 179 7.01 -21.24 -5.40
C PRO A 179 6.22 -21.29 -6.71
N ASN A 180 6.21 -22.46 -7.35
CA ASN A 180 5.35 -22.74 -8.50
C ASN A 180 3.87 -22.63 -8.10
N GLN A 181 2.99 -22.45 -9.09
CA GLN A 181 1.55 -22.61 -8.91
C GLN A 181 1.22 -23.93 -8.18
N GLY A 182 0.28 -23.87 -7.25
CA GLY A 182 -0.19 -25.03 -6.49
C GLY A 182 0.74 -25.49 -5.37
N LYS A 183 1.86 -24.78 -5.12
CA LYS A 183 2.79 -25.10 -4.03
C LYS A 183 2.82 -23.98 -2.99
N GLN A 184 2.68 -24.37 -1.72
CA GLN A 184 2.92 -23.47 -0.60
C GLN A 184 4.43 -23.36 -0.30
N PRO A 185 4.97 -22.15 -0.04
CA PRO A 185 6.33 -21.98 0.45
C PRO A 185 6.45 -22.44 1.91
N ASN A 186 7.70 -22.61 2.36
CA ASN A 186 7.99 -22.61 3.78
C ASN A 186 7.84 -21.17 4.32
N ILE A 187 6.93 -20.96 5.28
CA ILE A 187 6.66 -19.67 5.91
C ILE A 187 7.22 -19.72 7.32
N ASP A 188 8.11 -18.80 7.66
CA ASP A 188 8.58 -18.59 9.04
C ASP A 188 7.44 -18.02 9.88
N SER A 189 6.81 -18.87 10.69
CA SER A 189 5.66 -18.53 11.54
C SER A 189 6.00 -17.64 12.73
N THR A 190 7.29 -17.38 12.96
CA THR A 190 7.77 -16.53 14.06
C THR A 190 8.32 -15.19 13.57
N GLY A 191 8.55 -15.06 12.26
CA GLY A 191 9.15 -13.89 11.64
C GLY A 191 8.35 -12.60 11.82
N LEU A 192 7.06 -12.69 12.17
CA LEU A 192 6.17 -11.56 12.44
C LEU A 192 5.67 -11.50 13.91
N SER A 193 6.33 -12.18 14.85
CA SER A 193 5.93 -12.21 16.27
C SER A 193 5.99 -10.85 16.98
N PHE A 194 6.70 -9.86 16.43
CA PHE A 194 6.71 -8.49 16.93
C PHE A 194 5.39 -7.75 16.68
N LEU A 195 4.55 -8.24 15.75
CA LEU A 195 3.27 -7.60 15.47
C LEU A 195 2.34 -7.72 16.68
N PRO A 196 1.67 -6.61 17.06
CA PRO A 196 0.83 -6.57 18.26
C PRO A 196 -0.33 -7.58 18.17
N SER A 197 -0.88 -7.99 19.32
CA SER A 197 -1.94 -8.99 19.42
C SER A 197 -3.23 -8.61 18.69
N ASN A 198 -3.48 -7.30 18.52
CA ASN A 198 -4.57 -6.77 17.72
C ASN A 198 -4.37 -6.91 16.20
N ILE A 199 -3.22 -7.40 15.74
CA ILE A 199 -3.04 -7.94 14.39
C ILE A 199 -3.12 -9.45 14.51
N SER A 200 -4.27 -10.01 14.12
CA SER A 200 -4.54 -11.42 14.34
C SER A 200 -3.84 -12.29 13.31
N HIS A 201 -3.77 -11.85 12.06
CA HIS A 201 -3.22 -12.64 10.95
C HIS A 201 -2.35 -11.72 10.09
N ALA A 202 -1.19 -12.22 9.70
CA ALA A 202 -0.26 -11.52 8.84
C ALA A 202 0.53 -12.50 7.97
N CYS A 203 0.80 -12.10 6.73
CA CYS A 203 1.79 -12.73 5.89
C CYS A 203 2.60 -11.64 5.20
N LEU A 204 3.92 -11.81 5.15
CA LEU A 204 4.86 -10.92 4.49
C LEU A 204 5.74 -11.77 3.57
N CYS A 205 5.80 -11.41 2.29
CA CYS A 205 6.68 -11.99 1.30
C CYS A 205 7.66 -10.91 0.86
N ILE A 206 8.96 -11.07 1.15
CA ILE A 206 9.99 -10.11 0.74
C ILE A 206 10.74 -10.69 -0.44
N GLY A 207 10.89 -9.88 -1.49
CA GLY A 207 11.53 -10.27 -2.73
C GLY A 207 12.95 -9.76 -2.82
N SER A 208 13.82 -10.57 -3.42
CA SER A 208 15.22 -10.24 -3.69
C SER A 208 15.65 -10.76 -5.05
N PHE A 209 16.61 -10.08 -5.64
CA PHE A 209 17.29 -10.51 -6.87
C PHE A 209 18.77 -10.72 -6.56
N LYS A 210 19.36 -11.71 -7.23
CA LYS A 210 20.81 -11.90 -7.22
C LYS A 210 21.49 -10.89 -8.15
N ASP A 211 20.95 -10.75 -9.35
CA ASP A 211 21.45 -9.89 -10.43
C ASP A 211 20.34 -9.63 -11.48
N SER A 212 20.69 -8.92 -12.56
CA SER A 212 19.77 -8.53 -13.65
C SER A 212 19.22 -9.72 -14.45
N SER A 213 19.92 -10.86 -14.47
CA SER A 213 19.51 -12.07 -15.17
C SER A 213 18.62 -12.98 -14.31
N SER A 214 18.72 -12.86 -12.98
CA SER A 214 17.99 -13.71 -12.04
C SER A 214 16.46 -13.50 -12.09
N THR A 215 15.72 -14.59 -11.88
CA THR A 215 14.32 -14.53 -11.42
C THR A 215 14.29 -14.10 -9.97
N ILE A 216 13.18 -13.49 -9.57
CA ILE A 216 13.05 -13.06 -8.17
C ILE A 216 13.00 -14.28 -7.23
N LYS A 217 13.71 -14.18 -6.11
CA LYS A 217 13.63 -15.08 -4.98
C LYS A 217 12.88 -14.42 -3.83
N ALA A 218 12.32 -15.22 -2.94
CA ALA A 218 11.46 -14.73 -1.89
C ALA A 218 11.74 -15.38 -0.54
N ARG A 219 11.49 -14.60 0.51
CA ARG A 219 11.40 -15.07 1.89
C ARG A 219 9.99 -14.80 2.40
N TRP A 220 9.41 -15.78 3.09
CA TRP A 220 8.04 -15.73 3.57
C TRP A 220 8.01 -15.76 5.09
N LEU A 221 7.32 -14.79 5.69
CA LEU A 221 7.16 -14.60 7.12
C LEU A 221 5.67 -14.55 7.45
N GLY A 222 5.28 -15.06 8.61
CA GLY A 222 3.88 -15.24 8.96
C GLY A 222 3.57 -15.02 10.44
N LYS A 223 2.30 -14.70 10.68
CA LYS A 223 1.59 -14.81 11.96
C LYS A 223 0.20 -15.36 11.60
N ASP A 224 -0.09 -16.60 11.96
CA ASP A 224 -1.30 -17.33 11.50
C ASP A 224 -1.53 -17.22 9.98
N ALA A 225 -0.44 -17.25 9.20
CA ALA A 225 -0.45 -16.87 7.79
C ALA A 225 -1.27 -17.80 6.90
N LEU A 226 -1.31 -19.10 7.23
CA LEU A 226 -2.00 -20.14 6.47
C LEU A 226 -3.42 -20.42 6.98
N THR A 227 -3.82 -19.84 8.12
CA THR A 227 -5.13 -20.06 8.73
C THR A 227 -6.21 -19.31 7.94
N PRO A 228 -7.21 -20.00 7.37
CA PRO A 228 -8.30 -19.34 6.65
C PRO A 228 -9.23 -18.56 7.57
N VAL A 229 -9.67 -17.39 7.12
CA VAL A 229 -10.61 -16.51 7.83
C VAL A 229 -11.67 -15.97 6.89
N ALA A 230 -12.92 -15.95 7.34
CA ALA A 230 -14.08 -15.51 6.55
C ALA A 230 -14.20 -13.98 6.33
N LEU A 231 -13.46 -13.17 7.09
CA LEU A 231 -13.65 -11.72 7.19
C LEU A 231 -12.46 -10.93 6.62
N TRP A 232 -12.06 -11.26 5.39
CA TRP A 232 -11.15 -10.44 4.57
C TRP A 232 -11.87 -9.34 3.77
N TRP A 233 -13.19 -9.24 3.89
CA TRP A 233 -14.01 -8.15 3.35
C TRP A 233 -13.67 -7.80 1.89
N SER A 234 -13.63 -6.49 1.58
CA SER A 234 -13.33 -5.94 0.27
C SER A 234 -11.89 -6.18 -0.19
N THR A 235 -10.97 -6.56 0.71
CA THR A 235 -9.57 -6.87 0.35
C THR A 235 -9.52 -7.99 -0.68
N THR A 236 -10.50 -8.88 -0.71
CA THR A 236 -10.53 -10.03 -1.64
C THR A 236 -10.98 -9.70 -3.07
N LYS A 237 -11.50 -8.50 -3.35
CA LYS A 237 -12.18 -8.20 -4.62
C LYS A 237 -11.26 -8.17 -5.84
N PHE A 238 -9.96 -7.91 -5.65
CA PHE A 238 -8.99 -7.95 -6.75
C PHE A 238 -8.83 -9.36 -7.34
N ILE A 239 -9.19 -10.42 -6.60
CA ILE A 239 -9.06 -11.81 -7.04
C ILE A 239 -9.90 -12.06 -8.30
N GLY A 240 -11.15 -11.60 -8.30
CA GLY A 240 -12.04 -11.72 -9.46
C GLY A 240 -11.49 -10.98 -10.68
N VAL A 241 -10.87 -9.81 -10.47
CA VAL A 241 -10.22 -9.02 -11.54
C VAL A 241 -9.07 -9.83 -12.15
N LEU A 242 -8.15 -10.33 -11.34
CA LEU A 242 -7.00 -11.11 -11.83
C LEU A 242 -7.44 -12.35 -12.60
N ASN A 243 -8.42 -13.09 -12.07
CA ASN A 243 -8.96 -14.26 -12.73
C ASN A 243 -9.66 -13.91 -14.06
N THR A 244 -10.35 -12.77 -14.13
CA THR A 244 -10.97 -12.27 -15.37
C THR A 244 -9.91 -11.96 -16.43
N VAL A 245 -8.81 -11.28 -16.06
CA VAL A 245 -7.69 -11.00 -16.98
C VAL A 245 -7.06 -12.28 -17.51
N CYS A 246 -6.84 -13.27 -16.63
CA CYS A 246 -6.31 -14.58 -17.04
C CYS A 246 -7.21 -15.25 -18.09
N GLN A 247 -8.53 -15.22 -17.91
CA GLN A 247 -9.49 -15.79 -18.86
C GLN A 247 -9.53 -15.03 -20.19
N ILE A 248 -9.51 -13.69 -20.15
CA ILE A 248 -9.47 -12.87 -21.37
C ILE A 248 -8.23 -13.22 -22.19
N ASN A 249 -7.04 -13.22 -21.58
CA ASN A 249 -5.81 -13.52 -22.30
C ASN A 249 -5.69 -15.00 -22.71
N GLN A 250 -6.37 -15.92 -22.01
CA GLN A 250 -6.49 -17.31 -22.43
C GLN A 250 -7.35 -17.45 -23.70
N ASN A 251 -8.47 -16.71 -23.78
CA ASN A 251 -9.40 -16.76 -24.92
C ASN A 251 -8.91 -15.92 -26.11
N SER A 252 -8.21 -14.82 -25.83
CA SER A 252 -7.70 -13.87 -26.81
C SER A 252 -6.37 -13.29 -26.35
N ILE A 253 -5.27 -13.95 -26.72
CA ILE A 253 -3.89 -13.57 -26.32
C ILE A 253 -3.49 -12.16 -26.78
N ASN A 254 -4.12 -11.67 -27.85
CA ASN A 254 -3.82 -10.37 -28.42
C ASN A 254 -4.61 -9.23 -27.78
N THR A 255 -5.68 -9.51 -27.03
CA THR A 255 -6.48 -8.49 -26.36
C THR A 255 -5.70 -7.78 -25.26
N ASP A 256 -5.79 -6.46 -25.26
CA ASP A 256 -5.35 -5.58 -24.18
C ASP A 256 -6.54 -5.18 -23.30
N ILE A 257 -6.32 -5.07 -21.98
CA ILE A 257 -7.37 -4.67 -21.05
C ILE A 257 -7.69 -3.18 -21.16
N ASP A 258 -6.74 -2.35 -21.60
CA ASP A 258 -7.01 -0.92 -21.86
C ASP A 258 -8.05 -0.71 -22.98
N ASP A 259 -8.17 -1.66 -23.89
CA ASP A 259 -9.13 -1.66 -25.01
C ASP A 259 -10.43 -2.39 -24.66
N CYS A 260 -10.58 -2.89 -23.43
CA CYS A 260 -11.76 -3.65 -23.01
C CYS A 260 -12.83 -2.78 -22.34
N VAL A 261 -14.08 -3.00 -22.74
CA VAL A 261 -15.27 -2.42 -22.10
C VAL A 261 -16.24 -3.51 -21.65
N ILE A 262 -16.97 -3.27 -20.56
CA ILE A 262 -18.11 -4.09 -20.15
C ILE A 262 -19.34 -3.47 -20.81
N GLU A 263 -20.06 -4.24 -21.64
CA GLU A 263 -21.22 -3.74 -22.40
C GLU A 263 -22.47 -3.54 -21.52
N SER A 264 -23.28 -2.54 -21.89
CA SER A 264 -24.68 -2.32 -21.47
C SER A 264 -24.92 -2.19 -19.94
N PRO A 265 -24.65 -1.01 -19.34
CA PRO A 265 -24.05 0.19 -19.94
C PRO A 265 -22.54 0.06 -20.14
N GLU A 266 -22.00 0.75 -21.15
CA GLU A 266 -20.57 0.72 -21.45
C GLU A 266 -19.75 1.30 -20.30
N ASN A 267 -18.83 0.51 -19.75
CA ASN A 267 -17.85 0.96 -18.75
C ASN A 267 -16.47 0.41 -19.13
N ARG A 268 -15.42 1.24 -19.11
CA ARG A 268 -14.06 0.75 -19.33
C ARG A 268 -13.64 -0.19 -18.20
N PHE A 269 -12.99 -1.28 -18.55
CA PHE A 269 -12.58 -2.30 -17.57
C PHE A 269 -11.73 -1.70 -16.45
N ASN A 270 -10.70 -0.93 -16.81
CA ASN A 270 -9.75 -0.33 -15.88
C ASN A 270 -10.40 0.77 -15.00
N ASP A 271 -11.36 1.53 -15.53
CA ASP A 271 -12.11 2.51 -14.74
C ASP A 271 -12.92 1.83 -13.62
N LEU A 272 -13.57 0.68 -13.90
CA LEU A 272 -14.25 -0.09 -12.86
C LEU A 272 -13.27 -0.60 -11.79
N VAL A 273 -12.09 -1.07 -12.18
CA VAL A 273 -11.07 -1.51 -11.22
C VAL A 273 -10.59 -0.33 -10.36
N ARG A 274 -10.41 0.87 -10.95
CA ARG A 274 -10.05 2.09 -10.22
C ARG A 274 -11.15 2.48 -9.22
N ASP A 275 -12.41 2.47 -9.63
CA ASP A 275 -13.54 2.79 -8.76
C ASP A 275 -13.68 1.79 -7.60
N MET A 276 -13.42 0.51 -7.87
CA MET A 276 -13.45 -0.56 -6.85
C MET A 276 -12.49 -0.30 -5.68
N VAL A 277 -11.33 0.31 -5.95
CA VAL A 277 -10.27 0.55 -4.96
C VAL A 277 -10.29 1.96 -4.38
N SER A 278 -10.68 2.97 -5.17
CA SER A 278 -10.68 4.38 -4.76
C SER A 278 -11.91 4.77 -3.93
N TYR A 279 -13.02 4.03 -4.06
CA TYR A 279 -14.32 4.35 -3.43
C TYR A 279 -14.90 5.72 -3.82
N GLN A 280 -14.45 6.31 -4.93
CA GLN A 280 -14.89 7.63 -5.41
C GLN A 280 -15.99 7.59 -6.48
N GLY A 281 -16.35 6.40 -6.97
CA GLY A 281 -17.33 6.22 -8.05
C GLY A 281 -18.38 5.18 -7.71
N LEU A 282 -18.51 4.16 -8.56
CA LEU A 282 -19.52 3.11 -8.40
C LEU A 282 -19.25 2.21 -7.17
N SER A 283 -20.28 1.49 -6.71
CA SER A 283 -20.17 0.62 -5.53
C SER A 283 -19.06 -0.44 -5.71
N SER A 284 -18.06 -0.39 -4.83
CA SER A 284 -16.99 -1.39 -4.75
C SER A 284 -17.53 -2.82 -4.58
N ASN A 285 -18.65 -3.00 -3.87
CA ASN A 285 -19.28 -4.31 -3.71
C ASN A 285 -19.88 -4.82 -5.02
N ARG A 286 -20.61 -3.97 -5.76
CA ARG A 286 -21.20 -4.32 -7.06
C ARG A 286 -20.14 -4.61 -8.11
N ILE A 287 -19.06 -3.83 -8.14
CA ILE A 287 -17.92 -4.08 -9.03
C ILE A 287 -17.22 -5.41 -8.68
N GLY A 288 -16.97 -5.65 -7.39
CA GLY A 288 -16.40 -6.93 -6.94
C GLY A 288 -17.29 -8.12 -7.32
N ALA A 289 -18.61 -7.97 -7.20
CA ALA A 289 -19.58 -8.99 -7.60
C ALA A 289 -19.62 -9.19 -9.12
N LEU A 290 -19.47 -8.11 -9.91
CA LEU A 290 -19.33 -8.17 -11.37
C LEU A 290 -18.11 -8.98 -11.78
N PHE A 291 -16.90 -8.67 -11.30
CA PHE A 291 -15.72 -9.43 -11.69
C PHE A 291 -15.76 -10.89 -11.20
N LYS A 292 -16.42 -11.15 -10.06
CA LYS A 292 -16.67 -12.51 -9.59
C LYS A 292 -17.65 -13.28 -10.48
N SER A 293 -18.50 -12.60 -11.25
CA SER A 293 -19.53 -13.23 -12.10
C SER A 293 -19.00 -13.84 -13.40
N PHE A 294 -17.77 -13.51 -13.81
CA PHE A 294 -17.13 -14.12 -14.99
C PHE A 294 -16.65 -15.56 -14.74
N SER A 295 -16.84 -16.08 -13.53
CA SER A 295 -16.60 -17.48 -13.23
C SER A 295 -17.65 -18.02 -12.27
N LYS A 296 -17.94 -19.32 -12.38
CA LYS A 296 -18.67 -20.02 -11.33
C LYS A 296 -17.89 -19.93 -10.03
N ARG A 297 -18.59 -19.77 -8.91
CA ARG A 297 -17.95 -19.53 -7.59
C ARG A 297 -17.01 -20.66 -7.17
N GLU A 298 -17.40 -21.91 -7.39
CA GLU A 298 -16.61 -23.10 -7.12
C GLU A 298 -15.37 -23.19 -8.02
N VAL A 299 -15.50 -22.79 -9.28
CA VAL A 299 -14.37 -22.73 -10.23
C VAL A 299 -13.38 -21.65 -9.83
N LEU A 300 -13.86 -20.47 -9.42
CA LEU A 300 -13.01 -19.41 -8.92
C LEU A 300 -12.32 -19.81 -7.60
N SER A 301 -13.03 -20.47 -6.68
CA SER A 301 -12.43 -21.02 -5.47
C SER A 301 -11.31 -22.00 -5.81
N LYS A 302 -11.56 -22.93 -6.73
CA LYS A 302 -10.56 -23.91 -7.16
C LYS A 302 -9.37 -23.25 -7.87
N TRP A 303 -9.63 -22.20 -8.65
CA TRP A 303 -8.58 -21.42 -9.31
C TRP A 303 -7.60 -20.82 -8.29
N ILE A 304 -8.08 -20.31 -7.15
CA ILE A 304 -7.22 -19.81 -6.06
C ILE A 304 -6.37 -20.95 -5.51
N GLU A 305 -6.95 -22.11 -5.20
CA GLU A 305 -6.19 -23.28 -4.72
C GLU A 305 -5.08 -23.68 -5.70
N THR A 306 -5.37 -23.65 -7.02
CA THR A 306 -4.38 -23.93 -8.06
C THR A 306 -3.26 -22.88 -8.09
N GLN A 307 -3.50 -21.62 -7.71
CA GLN A 307 -2.45 -20.60 -7.68
C GLN A 307 -1.62 -20.63 -6.41
N THR A 308 -2.24 -20.96 -5.27
CA THR A 308 -1.64 -20.82 -3.93
C THR A 308 -1.18 -22.14 -3.32
N GLY A 309 -1.76 -23.27 -3.72
CA GLY A 309 -1.55 -24.58 -3.10
C GLY A 309 -2.34 -24.80 -1.81
N SER A 310 -3.21 -23.86 -1.42
CA SER A 310 -4.07 -23.99 -0.25
C SER A 310 -5.19 -25.00 -0.49
N SER A 311 -5.47 -25.84 0.51
CA SER A 311 -6.47 -26.93 0.42
C SER A 311 -7.73 -26.72 1.26
N ASN A 312 -7.75 -25.71 2.14
CA ASN A 312 -8.82 -25.49 3.13
C ASN A 312 -9.49 -24.11 3.00
N LEU A 313 -9.48 -23.51 1.81
CA LEU A 313 -10.14 -22.24 1.55
C LEU A 313 -11.56 -22.43 1.01
N ASN A 314 -12.37 -21.38 1.07
CA ASN A 314 -13.69 -21.37 0.44
C ASN A 314 -14.01 -19.97 -0.07
N PHE A 315 -14.02 -19.79 -1.39
CA PHE A 315 -14.29 -18.49 -2.00
C PHE A 315 -15.66 -18.43 -2.70
N THR A 316 -16.70 -18.98 -2.08
CA THR A 316 -18.05 -19.06 -2.66
C THR A 316 -19.07 -18.08 -2.09
N GLY A 317 -18.64 -17.13 -1.26
CA GLY A 317 -19.51 -16.08 -0.73
C GLY A 317 -19.79 -14.93 -1.69
N SER A 318 -20.87 -14.18 -1.41
CA SER A 318 -21.20 -12.93 -2.11
C SER A 318 -20.55 -11.71 -1.44
N TYR A 319 -20.65 -10.56 -2.10
CA TYR A 319 -20.32 -9.25 -1.51
C TYR A 319 -21.55 -8.50 -1.01
N ARG A 320 -22.66 -9.22 -0.76
CA ARG A 320 -23.95 -8.70 -0.26
C ARG A 320 -24.66 -7.68 -1.15
N GLU A 321 -24.16 -7.45 -2.36
CA GLU A 321 -24.82 -6.67 -3.41
C GLU A 321 -24.78 -7.46 -4.72
N ASP A 322 -25.77 -7.20 -5.57
CA ASP A 322 -25.80 -7.78 -6.91
C ASP A 322 -24.67 -7.21 -7.78
N PRO A 323 -24.20 -7.97 -8.79
CA PRO A 323 -23.26 -7.47 -9.78
C PRO A 323 -23.68 -6.11 -10.34
N LEU A 324 -22.70 -5.25 -10.62
CA LEU A 324 -22.96 -3.95 -11.23
C LEU A 324 -23.74 -4.10 -12.56
N ILE A 325 -23.37 -5.11 -13.36
CA ILE A 325 -23.98 -5.48 -14.63
C ILE A 325 -24.20 -7.00 -14.62
N SER A 326 -25.39 -7.45 -15.03
CA SER A 326 -25.73 -8.87 -15.13
C SER A 326 -26.86 -9.10 -16.16
N PRO A 327 -26.68 -9.99 -17.15
CA PRO A 327 -25.43 -10.62 -17.54
C PRO A 327 -24.44 -9.58 -18.08
N ALA A 328 -23.14 -9.78 -17.82
CA ALA A 328 -22.06 -8.93 -18.29
C ALA A 328 -21.32 -9.55 -19.47
N ARG A 329 -20.90 -8.71 -20.42
CA ARG A 329 -20.08 -9.09 -21.57
C ARG A 329 -18.91 -8.13 -21.68
N ILE A 330 -17.70 -8.66 -21.85
CA ILE A 330 -16.50 -7.87 -22.08
C ILE A 330 -16.21 -7.88 -23.57
N LYS A 331 -16.16 -6.69 -24.15
CA LYS A 331 -15.85 -6.45 -25.56
C LYS A 331 -14.47 -5.81 -25.68
N ASP A 332 -13.66 -6.37 -26.57
CA ASP A 332 -12.45 -5.74 -27.08
C ASP A 332 -12.87 -4.71 -28.13
N THR A 333 -12.63 -3.43 -27.86
CA THR A 333 -13.07 -2.33 -28.73
C THR A 333 -12.27 -2.22 -30.02
N THR A 334 -11.03 -2.72 -30.04
CA THR A 334 -10.16 -2.74 -31.22
C THR A 334 -10.65 -3.77 -32.24
N THR A 335 -11.06 -4.95 -31.79
CA THR A 335 -11.56 -6.01 -32.67
C THR A 335 -13.08 -6.03 -32.82
N GLY A 336 -13.80 -5.38 -31.91
CA GLY A 336 -15.27 -5.43 -31.81
C GLY A 336 -15.82 -6.75 -31.24
N ASN A 337 -14.95 -7.70 -30.88
CA ASN A 337 -15.35 -9.03 -30.44
C ASN A 337 -15.62 -9.09 -28.94
N ILE A 338 -16.54 -9.98 -28.55
CA ILE A 338 -16.74 -10.34 -27.15
C ILE A 338 -15.67 -11.35 -26.75
N VAL A 339 -14.82 -10.96 -25.80
CA VAL A 339 -13.70 -11.77 -25.32
C VAL A 339 -14.05 -12.59 -24.08
N LEU A 340 -15.09 -12.18 -23.34
CA LEU A 340 -15.60 -12.90 -22.19
C LEU A 340 -17.07 -12.57 -21.93
N SER A 341 -17.85 -13.52 -21.44
CA SER A 341 -19.24 -13.31 -21.01
C SER A 341 -19.46 -13.96 -19.65
N SER A 342 -20.21 -13.30 -18.76
CA SER A 342 -20.60 -13.88 -17.48
C SER A 342 -21.61 -15.00 -17.73
N GLY A 343 -21.38 -16.16 -17.11
CA GLY A 343 -22.34 -17.28 -17.11
C GLY A 343 -23.21 -17.30 -15.85
N SER A 344 -23.86 -18.43 -15.61
CA SER A 344 -24.47 -18.69 -14.29
C SER A 344 -23.38 -18.72 -13.21
N VAL A 345 -23.48 -17.82 -12.24
CA VAL A 345 -22.49 -17.66 -11.15
C VAL A 345 -22.63 -18.75 -10.08
N GLY A 346 -23.69 -19.57 -10.14
CA GLY A 346 -24.09 -20.51 -9.08
C GLY A 346 -24.77 -19.82 -7.90
N ALA A 347 -25.14 -20.58 -6.87
CA ALA A 347 -25.64 -20.02 -5.61
C ALA A 347 -24.46 -19.59 -4.70
N ALA A 348 -24.65 -18.54 -3.91
CA ALA A 348 -23.73 -18.26 -2.81
C ALA A 348 -24.03 -19.23 -1.66
N THR A 349 -23.04 -20.02 -1.26
CA THR A 349 -23.23 -21.12 -0.29
C THR A 349 -22.53 -20.90 1.05
N SER A 350 -21.68 -19.88 1.17
CA SER A 350 -20.94 -19.57 2.41
C SER A 350 -20.42 -18.12 2.46
N THR A 351 -19.51 -17.83 3.39
CA THR A 351 -18.63 -16.65 3.38
C THR A 351 -17.37 -16.90 2.54
N ASN A 352 -16.65 -15.83 2.19
CA ASN A 352 -15.33 -15.93 1.55
C ASN A 352 -14.25 -16.13 2.62
N SER A 353 -13.76 -17.37 2.77
CA SER A 353 -12.67 -17.76 3.67
C SER A 353 -11.36 -17.96 2.91
N LEU A 354 -10.34 -17.18 3.27
CA LEU A 354 -9.00 -17.19 2.69
C LEU A 354 -7.95 -17.01 3.79
N SER A 355 -6.71 -17.40 3.54
CA SER A 355 -5.59 -17.12 4.44
C SER A 355 -4.90 -15.79 4.09
N ALA A 356 -4.08 -15.25 5.00
CA ALA A 356 -3.25 -14.08 4.70
C ALA A 356 -2.26 -14.39 3.57
N TYR A 357 -1.74 -15.62 3.56
CA TYR A 357 -0.87 -16.14 2.51
C TYR A 357 -1.53 -16.11 1.13
N ASP A 358 -2.80 -16.54 0.99
CA ASP A 358 -3.48 -16.56 -0.31
C ASP A 358 -3.53 -15.16 -0.94
N LEU A 359 -3.79 -14.14 -0.13
CA LEU A 359 -3.83 -12.75 -0.57
C LEU A 359 -2.44 -12.21 -0.94
N VAL A 360 -1.43 -12.49 -0.11
CA VAL A 360 -0.03 -12.12 -0.42
C VAL A 360 0.43 -12.78 -1.70
N ARG A 361 0.18 -14.07 -1.85
CA ARG A 361 0.55 -14.87 -3.02
C ARG A 361 -0.03 -14.29 -4.31
N LEU A 362 -1.32 -13.94 -4.32
CA LEU A 362 -1.96 -13.40 -5.52
C LEU A 362 -1.50 -11.98 -5.84
N ILE A 363 -1.33 -11.10 -4.84
CA ILE A 363 -0.85 -9.73 -5.10
C ILE A 363 0.63 -9.70 -5.49
N SER A 364 1.47 -10.61 -4.96
CA SER A 364 2.87 -10.73 -5.38
C SER A 364 2.99 -11.33 -6.78
N MET A 365 2.09 -12.24 -7.18
CA MET A 365 2.04 -12.70 -8.58
C MET A 365 1.75 -11.55 -9.56
N LEU A 366 0.90 -10.59 -9.18
CA LEU A 366 0.68 -9.37 -9.97
C LEU A 366 1.94 -8.48 -9.99
N GLY A 367 2.45 -8.11 -8.82
CA GLY A 367 3.55 -7.15 -8.71
C GLY A 367 4.89 -7.66 -9.24
N TRP A 368 5.14 -8.97 -9.18
CA TRP A 368 6.37 -9.57 -9.71
C TRP A 368 6.18 -10.33 -11.02
N HIS A 369 5.04 -10.21 -11.72
CA HIS A 369 4.71 -11.03 -12.89
C HIS A 369 5.84 -11.14 -13.94
N LEU A 370 6.53 -10.04 -14.21
CA LEU A 370 7.66 -10.00 -15.15
C LEU A 370 8.91 -10.77 -14.68
N HIS A 371 9.07 -10.92 -13.37
CA HIS A 371 10.26 -11.46 -12.71
C HIS A 371 10.11 -12.90 -12.23
N LEU A 372 8.90 -13.44 -12.31
CA LEU A 372 8.58 -14.79 -11.92
C LEU A 372 8.93 -15.80 -13.04
N PRO A 373 9.31 -17.04 -12.70
CA PRO A 373 9.36 -18.12 -13.68
C PRO A 373 7.94 -18.41 -14.21
N ASN A 374 7.84 -18.93 -15.44
CA ASN A 374 6.55 -19.10 -16.13
C ASN A 374 5.52 -19.92 -15.36
N ASN A 375 5.97 -20.94 -14.63
CA ASN A 375 5.13 -21.80 -13.79
C ASN A 375 4.72 -21.19 -12.43
N ALA A 376 5.13 -19.96 -12.14
CA ALA A 376 4.74 -19.20 -10.95
C ALA A 376 3.97 -17.91 -11.26
N LYS A 377 3.86 -17.53 -12.54
CA LYS A 377 3.11 -16.36 -13.01
C LYS A 377 1.60 -16.55 -12.87
N LEU A 378 0.83 -15.46 -13.00
CA LEU A 378 -0.61 -15.58 -13.25
C LEU A 378 -0.84 -16.35 -14.57
N PRO A 379 -1.70 -17.37 -14.58
CA PRO A 379 -1.85 -18.24 -15.75
C PRO A 379 -2.43 -17.47 -16.93
N SER A 380 -1.84 -17.63 -18.11
CA SER A 380 -2.23 -16.99 -19.38
C SER A 380 -2.15 -15.44 -19.43
N ALA A 381 -2.05 -14.77 -18.28
CA ALA A 381 -2.03 -13.32 -18.19
C ALA A 381 -0.82 -12.71 -18.91
N GLN A 382 -1.10 -11.73 -19.77
CA GLN A 382 -0.08 -10.98 -20.50
C GLN A 382 0.24 -9.69 -19.75
N TRP A 383 1.51 -9.26 -19.80
CA TRP A 383 1.94 -8.06 -19.09
C TRP A 383 1.18 -6.81 -19.53
N LYS A 384 0.96 -6.63 -20.85
CA LYS A 384 0.17 -5.53 -21.43
C LYS A 384 -1.22 -5.37 -20.79
N SER A 385 -1.84 -6.48 -20.39
CA SER A 385 -3.14 -6.48 -19.71
C SER A 385 -3.02 -6.22 -18.20
N LEU A 386 -1.95 -6.70 -17.57
CA LEU A 386 -1.73 -6.54 -16.14
C LEU A 386 -1.28 -5.12 -15.77
N GLU A 387 -0.57 -4.42 -16.64
CA GLU A 387 -0.16 -3.04 -16.37
C GLU A 387 -1.34 -2.08 -16.19
N SER A 388 -2.46 -2.30 -16.89
CA SER A 388 -3.73 -1.59 -16.66
C SER A 388 -4.26 -1.79 -15.24
N ILE A 389 -4.17 -3.03 -14.73
CA ILE A 389 -4.60 -3.38 -13.38
C ILE A 389 -3.67 -2.75 -12.35
N VAL A 390 -2.36 -2.78 -12.60
CA VAL A 390 -1.34 -2.11 -11.76
C VAL A 390 -1.64 -0.62 -11.62
N ARG A 391 -1.89 0.08 -12.74
CA ARG A 391 -2.27 1.50 -12.72
C ARG A 391 -3.56 1.71 -11.91
N ALA A 392 -4.62 0.97 -12.21
CA ALA A 392 -5.91 1.12 -11.55
C ALA A 392 -5.86 0.85 -10.04
N MET A 393 -5.21 -0.23 -9.61
CA MET A 393 -5.05 -0.58 -8.20
C MET A 393 -4.10 0.36 -7.43
N GLY A 394 -3.25 1.13 -8.13
CA GLY A 394 -2.45 2.19 -7.52
C GLY A 394 -3.28 3.32 -6.90
N HIS A 395 -4.57 3.43 -7.25
CA HIS A 395 -5.50 4.43 -6.74
C HIS A 395 -6.26 4.01 -5.48
N ASP A 396 -5.93 2.89 -4.83
CA ASP A 396 -6.60 2.48 -3.59
C ASP A 396 -6.47 3.57 -2.51
N THR A 397 -7.58 3.78 -1.78
CA THR A 397 -7.70 4.88 -0.81
C THR A 397 -6.81 4.69 0.42
N ALA A 398 -6.43 3.45 0.77
CA ALA A 398 -5.64 3.19 1.97
C ALA A 398 -4.15 3.39 1.73
N ARG A 399 -3.67 4.55 2.13
CA ARG A 399 -2.27 5.00 1.94
C ARG A 399 -1.37 4.68 3.13
N TYR A 400 -1.50 3.50 3.74
CA TYR A 400 -0.69 3.11 4.92
C TYR A 400 0.82 3.09 4.66
N VAL A 401 1.24 2.79 3.44
CA VAL A 401 2.66 2.83 3.06
C VAL A 401 3.17 4.26 2.97
N ASP A 402 2.36 5.21 2.48
CA ASP A 402 2.69 6.63 2.49
C ASP A 402 2.85 7.12 3.93
N VAL A 403 1.91 6.77 4.80
CA VAL A 403 1.97 7.06 6.25
C VAL A 403 3.25 6.50 6.87
N ALA A 404 3.66 5.28 6.49
CA ALA A 404 4.89 4.68 6.97
C ALA A 404 6.13 5.48 6.54
N PHE A 405 6.24 5.84 5.26
CA PHE A 405 7.39 6.59 4.76
C PHE A 405 7.47 8.01 5.33
N GLU A 406 6.34 8.68 5.49
CA GLU A 406 6.25 9.98 6.16
C GLU A 406 6.65 9.86 7.63
N THR A 407 6.06 8.93 8.37
CA THR A 407 6.32 8.74 9.81
C THR A 407 7.80 8.45 10.09
N LEU A 408 8.45 7.68 9.21
CA LEU A 408 9.86 7.31 9.30
C LEU A 408 10.81 8.36 8.72
N GLY A 409 10.28 9.43 8.13
CA GLY A 409 11.06 10.54 7.57
C GLY A 409 11.94 10.14 6.38
N VAL A 410 11.44 9.23 5.54
CA VAL A 410 12.20 8.66 4.41
C VAL A 410 11.68 9.11 3.04
N MET A 411 10.67 9.99 2.97
CA MET A 411 10.03 10.33 1.70
C MET A 411 11.00 10.84 0.62
N ASN A 412 11.98 11.69 0.99
CA ASN A 412 12.91 12.32 0.03
C ASN A 412 14.06 11.40 -0.45
N ILE A 413 14.18 10.19 0.11
CA ILE A 413 15.21 9.19 -0.23
C ILE A 413 14.63 7.95 -0.90
N ILE A 414 13.31 7.94 -1.11
CA ILE A 414 12.58 6.90 -1.80
C ILE A 414 12.37 7.35 -3.25
N SER A 415 12.66 6.48 -4.21
CA SER A 415 12.38 6.72 -5.62
C SER A 415 11.74 5.51 -6.29
N GLU A 416 11.18 5.75 -7.47
CA GLU A 416 10.45 4.77 -8.28
C GLU A 416 9.45 3.90 -7.46
N PRO A 417 8.60 4.53 -6.62
CA PRO A 417 7.69 3.79 -5.76
C PRO A 417 6.58 3.14 -6.57
N VAL A 418 6.19 1.94 -6.18
CA VAL A 418 5.01 1.22 -6.66
C VAL A 418 4.26 0.72 -5.44
N ILE A 419 3.00 1.12 -5.30
CA ILE A 419 2.14 0.73 -4.18
C ILE A 419 0.80 0.29 -4.77
N ILE A 420 0.56 -1.02 -4.79
CA ILE A 420 -0.66 -1.64 -5.33
C ILE A 420 -1.39 -2.25 -4.14
N SER A 421 -2.56 -1.75 -3.78
CA SER A 421 -3.24 -2.23 -2.57
C SER A 421 -4.73 -2.45 -2.72
N LYS A 422 -5.29 -3.15 -1.74
CA LYS A 422 -6.71 -3.19 -1.47
C LYS A 422 -6.97 -3.24 0.03
N VAL A 423 -7.68 -2.24 0.54
CA VAL A 423 -8.23 -2.27 1.90
C VAL A 423 -9.64 -2.89 1.94
N GLY A 424 -10.02 -3.44 3.08
CA GLY A 424 -11.36 -3.92 3.36
C GLY A 424 -11.71 -3.70 4.82
N TRP A 425 -12.96 -3.40 5.11
CA TRP A 425 -13.45 -3.26 6.47
C TRP A 425 -14.92 -3.62 6.55
N GLY A 426 -15.34 -4.01 7.74
CA GLY A 426 -16.73 -4.24 8.05
C GLY A 426 -16.93 -4.77 9.46
N ASN A 427 -18.16 -4.64 9.93
CA ASN A 427 -18.63 -5.17 11.21
C ASN A 427 -19.77 -6.15 10.95
N VAL A 428 -19.72 -7.29 11.62
CA VAL A 428 -20.83 -8.25 11.76
C VAL A 428 -21.66 -7.88 12.99
N SER A 429 -21.01 -7.39 14.06
CA SER A 429 -21.63 -6.83 15.26
C SER A 429 -20.74 -5.73 15.85
N ALA A 430 -21.14 -5.11 16.97
CA ALA A 430 -20.33 -4.11 17.67
C ALA A 430 -18.94 -4.65 18.10
N THR A 431 -18.84 -5.95 18.38
CA THR A 431 -17.62 -6.61 18.86
C THR A 431 -17.05 -7.64 17.87
N SER A 432 -17.66 -7.77 16.70
CA SER A 432 -17.25 -8.74 15.66
C SER A 432 -17.11 -8.03 14.32
N GLY A 433 -15.90 -8.05 13.77
CA GLY A 433 -15.55 -7.34 12.53
C GLY A 433 -14.05 -7.37 12.30
N SER A 434 -13.61 -6.74 11.22
CA SER A 434 -12.18 -6.54 10.97
C SER A 434 -11.93 -5.43 9.97
N MET A 435 -10.73 -4.88 10.05
CA MET A 435 -10.11 -4.10 9.00
C MET A 435 -8.93 -4.92 8.44
N THR A 436 -8.81 -4.95 7.12
CA THR A 436 -7.86 -5.79 6.41
C THR A 436 -7.18 -4.99 5.31
N TYR A 437 -5.90 -5.29 5.07
CA TYR A 437 -5.10 -4.58 4.10
C TYR A 437 -4.18 -5.57 3.39
N THR A 438 -4.22 -5.58 2.06
CA THR A 438 -3.27 -6.31 1.22
C THR A 438 -2.57 -5.31 0.32
N VAL A 439 -1.24 -5.41 0.23
CA VAL A 439 -0.42 -4.50 -0.56
C VAL A 439 0.76 -5.22 -1.18
N PHE A 440 1.13 -4.79 -2.38
CA PHE A 440 2.44 -4.98 -2.97
C PHE A 440 3.19 -3.65 -3.00
N VAL A 441 4.46 -3.67 -2.61
CA VAL A 441 5.33 -2.51 -2.55
C VAL A 441 6.63 -2.80 -3.28
N LYS A 442 7.09 -1.84 -4.08
CA LYS A 442 8.46 -1.76 -4.62
C LYS A 442 8.93 -0.32 -4.49
N PHE A 443 10.19 -0.11 -4.12
CA PHE A 443 10.84 1.18 -4.22
C PHE A 443 12.37 1.04 -4.25
N VAL A 444 13.05 2.11 -4.65
CA VAL A 444 14.50 2.23 -4.55
C VAL A 444 14.84 3.10 -3.34
N ASP A 445 15.63 2.53 -2.44
CA ASP A 445 16.17 3.18 -1.25
C ASP A 445 17.53 3.81 -1.57
N ARG A 446 17.55 5.14 -1.63
CA ARG A 446 18.73 5.93 -2.00
C ARG A 446 19.60 6.36 -0.80
N ARG A 447 19.41 5.76 0.38
CA ARG A 447 20.35 5.95 1.51
C ARG A 447 21.70 5.30 1.25
N PHE A 448 21.72 4.27 0.42
CA PHE A 448 22.90 3.47 0.13
C PHE A 448 23.51 3.86 -1.21
N THR A 449 24.82 3.68 -1.35
CA THR A 449 25.54 3.73 -2.63
C THR A 449 26.32 2.41 -2.76
N PRO A 450 25.92 1.50 -3.67
CA PRO A 450 24.79 1.61 -4.60
C PRO A 450 23.41 1.66 -3.93
N ALA A 451 22.42 2.21 -4.64
CA ALA A 451 21.05 2.27 -4.14
C ALA A 451 20.47 0.85 -4.02
N LYS A 452 19.49 0.66 -3.13
CA LYS A 452 18.92 -0.67 -2.85
C LYS A 452 17.48 -0.78 -3.30
N LEU A 453 17.19 -1.71 -4.21
CA LEU A 453 15.84 -2.09 -4.57
C LEU A 453 15.21 -2.91 -3.43
N ARG A 454 14.12 -2.40 -2.87
CA ARG A 454 13.32 -3.10 -1.85
C ARG A 454 11.95 -3.41 -2.41
N THR A 455 11.50 -4.66 -2.25
CA THR A 455 10.18 -5.07 -2.71
C THR A 455 9.58 -6.15 -1.82
N PHE A 456 8.29 -6.02 -1.52
CA PHE A 456 7.58 -6.97 -0.67
C PHE A 456 6.07 -6.94 -0.94
N ALA A 457 5.38 -8.00 -0.55
CA ALA A 457 3.93 -8.07 -0.48
C ALA A 457 3.49 -8.42 0.95
N LEU A 458 2.39 -7.84 1.40
CA LEU A 458 1.92 -7.93 2.77
C LEU A 458 0.40 -8.07 2.79
N SER A 459 -0.12 -8.92 3.68
CA SER A 459 -1.53 -8.91 4.07
C SER A 459 -1.67 -8.90 5.58
N LEU A 460 -2.50 -8.01 6.12
CA LEU A 460 -2.76 -7.84 7.55
C LEU A 460 -4.25 -7.89 7.85
N ARG A 461 -4.60 -8.49 8.98
CA ARG A 461 -5.95 -8.46 9.56
C ARG A 461 -5.93 -7.91 10.98
N CYS A 462 -6.71 -6.85 11.21
CA CYS A 462 -6.97 -6.26 12.51
C CYS A 462 -8.45 -6.49 12.90
N PRO A 463 -8.78 -7.48 13.75
CA PRO A 463 -10.14 -7.68 14.24
C PRO A 463 -10.66 -6.48 15.05
N SER A 464 -11.99 -6.36 15.17
CA SER A 464 -12.61 -5.43 16.10
C SER A 464 -12.12 -5.69 17.54
N PRO A 465 -11.85 -4.64 18.33
CA PRO A 465 -11.55 -4.80 19.74
C PRO A 465 -12.76 -5.39 20.49
N VAL A 466 -12.49 -6.00 21.66
CA VAL A 466 -13.54 -6.56 22.53
C VAL A 466 -14.34 -5.45 23.21
N SER A 467 -13.76 -4.25 23.39
CA SER A 467 -14.44 -3.03 23.90
C SER A 467 -14.77 -2.06 22.76
N ALA A 468 -15.92 -1.39 22.87
CA ALA A 468 -16.46 -0.45 21.88
C ALA A 468 -15.96 1.01 22.04
N ASP A 469 -15.17 1.33 23.07
CA ASP A 469 -14.86 2.72 23.42
C ASP A 469 -13.98 3.44 22.38
N PHE A 470 -13.17 2.69 21.64
CA PHE A 470 -12.33 3.24 20.56
C PHE A 470 -12.04 2.18 19.50
N ASP A 471 -12.45 2.44 18.25
CA ASP A 471 -12.07 1.61 17.12
C ASP A 471 -10.66 1.95 16.63
N GLY A 472 -9.66 1.33 17.24
CA GLY A 472 -8.26 1.54 16.90
C GLY A 472 -7.78 0.82 15.65
N ARG A 473 -8.64 0.13 14.89
CA ARG A 473 -8.20 -0.75 13.79
C ARG A 473 -7.38 -0.02 12.72
N ASP A 474 -7.81 1.17 12.32
CA ASP A 474 -7.11 1.98 11.29
C ASP A 474 -5.70 2.36 11.76
N THR A 475 -5.59 2.84 13.00
CA THR A 475 -4.30 3.20 13.62
C THR A 475 -3.40 1.99 13.83
N ASN A 476 -3.97 0.85 14.25
CA ASN A 476 -3.21 -0.39 14.47
C ASN A 476 -2.66 -0.95 13.17
N LEU A 477 -3.42 -0.91 12.08
CA LEU A 477 -2.92 -1.26 10.75
C LEU A 477 -1.83 -0.30 10.29
N ALA A 478 -2.02 1.01 10.42
CA ALA A 478 -1.00 2.00 10.07
C ALA A 478 0.30 1.77 10.86
N ALA A 479 0.21 1.49 12.16
CA ALA A 479 1.36 1.20 13.02
C ALA A 479 2.06 -0.11 12.62
N ALA A 480 1.30 -1.17 12.32
CA ALA A 480 1.84 -2.44 11.89
C ALA A 480 2.56 -2.35 10.54
N VAL A 481 1.99 -1.64 9.55
CA VAL A 481 2.64 -1.37 8.27
C VAL A 481 3.91 -0.55 8.48
N THR A 482 3.85 0.49 9.32
CA THR A 482 5.01 1.35 9.62
C THR A 482 6.14 0.56 10.27
N GLU A 483 5.84 -0.33 11.23
CA GLU A 483 6.86 -1.17 11.88
C GLU A 483 7.48 -2.18 10.92
N ILE A 484 6.70 -2.78 10.01
CA ILE A 484 7.24 -3.66 8.96
C ILE A 484 8.17 -2.88 8.03
N VAL A 485 7.74 -1.72 7.54
CA VAL A 485 8.56 -0.87 6.66
C VAL A 485 9.82 -0.41 7.39
N ARG A 486 9.72 -0.03 8.66
CA ARG A 486 10.86 0.35 9.50
C ARG A 486 11.88 -0.78 9.53
N ARG A 487 11.46 -2.01 9.88
CA ARG A 487 12.34 -3.17 9.97
C ARG A 487 12.97 -3.56 8.64
N ILE A 488 12.25 -3.38 7.53
CA ILE A 488 12.80 -3.56 6.18
C ILE A 488 13.89 -2.50 5.91
N LEU A 489 13.63 -1.24 6.25
CA LEU A 489 14.59 -0.13 6.07
C LEU A 489 15.80 -0.21 7.02
N THR A 490 15.65 -0.73 8.23
CA THR A 490 16.73 -0.94 9.21
C THR A 490 17.36 -2.33 9.11
N GLU A 491 16.95 -3.13 8.12
CA GLU A 491 17.53 -4.43 7.80
C GLU A 491 17.41 -5.45 8.96
N GLU A 492 16.44 -5.23 9.85
CA GLU A 492 15.94 -6.21 10.82
C GLU A 492 15.03 -7.25 10.16
N LEU A 493 14.48 -6.92 9.00
CA LEU A 493 13.77 -7.82 8.09
C LEU A 493 14.37 -7.71 6.68
N ALA A 494 14.61 -8.85 6.07
CA ALA A 494 15.01 -9.02 4.68
C ALA A 494 14.32 -10.27 4.14
#